data_AF-A0A1D6KDB7-F1
#
_entry.id   AF-A0A1D6KDB7-F1
#
_cell.length_a   1.000
_cell.length_b   1.000
_cell.length_c   1.000
_cell.angle_alpha   90.00
_cell.angle_beta   90.00
_cell.angle_gamma   90.00
#
_symmetry.space_group_name_H-M   'P 1'
#
loop_
_entity.id
_entity.type
_entity.pdbx_description
1 polymer ?
#
loop_
_entity_poly.entity_id
_entity_poly.type
_entity_poly.pdbx_seq_one_letter_code
_entity_poly.pdbx_strand_id
1 'polypeptide(L)'
;MQVKLLIKGFQELRILEKGKSIQYNYLNPTAIGHSLGMDIHDSMTLPKDKPLEPGVVITIEPGVYIPAAPVLNERAPSRYRGMGIRIEDEVLITDDGHEVLTASVPKEVSHLTTLMNMGRGGSAADAHGHELRAACS
;
A
#
# COMPACT_ATOMS: atom_id res chain seq x y z
N MET A 1 -1.31 -9.03 -16.38
CA MET A 1 -2.38 -9.68 -15.58
C MET A 1 -2.86 -8.79 -14.42
N GLN A 2 -1.98 -8.08 -13.71
CA GLN A 2 -2.30 -7.21 -12.55
C GLN A 2 -3.25 -6.04 -12.86
N VAL A 3 -3.11 -5.38 -14.01
CA VAL A 3 -3.96 -4.23 -14.39
C VAL A 3 -5.47 -4.59 -14.48
N LYS A 4 -5.78 -5.85 -14.81
CA LYS A 4 -7.18 -6.31 -14.95
C LYS A 4 -7.94 -6.21 -13.63
N LEU A 5 -7.27 -6.45 -12.49
CA LEU A 5 -7.90 -6.40 -11.17
C LEU A 5 -8.26 -4.96 -10.79
N LEU A 6 -7.34 -4.00 -11.00
CA LEU A 6 -7.61 -2.58 -10.77
C LEU A 6 -8.76 -2.08 -11.66
N ILE A 7 -8.73 -2.38 -12.96
CA ILE A 7 -9.81 -2.01 -13.89
C ILE A 7 -11.15 -2.57 -13.41
N LYS A 8 -11.19 -3.85 -13.03
CA LYS A 8 -12.40 -4.50 -12.52
C LYS A 8 -12.91 -3.80 -11.26
N GLY A 9 -12.03 -3.55 -10.28
CA GLY A 9 -12.39 -2.83 -9.05
C GLY A 9 -12.95 -1.43 -9.33
N PHE A 10 -12.31 -0.65 -10.20
CA PHE A 10 -12.84 0.67 -10.59
C PHE A 10 -14.21 0.60 -11.26
N GLN A 11 -14.47 -0.43 -12.07
CA GLN A 11 -15.77 -0.63 -12.71
C GLN A 11 -16.85 -1.04 -11.69
N GLU A 12 -16.53 -1.92 -10.75
CA GLU A 12 -17.44 -2.33 -9.67
C GLU A 12 -17.80 -1.15 -8.75
N LEU A 13 -16.82 -0.30 -8.45
CA LEU A 13 -17.02 0.94 -7.69
C LEU A 13 -17.64 2.08 -8.51
N ARG A 14 -17.90 1.85 -9.81
CA ARG A 14 -18.44 2.84 -10.76
C ARG A 14 -17.58 4.09 -10.94
N ILE A 15 -16.29 3.99 -10.64
CA ILE A 15 -15.30 5.05 -10.88
C ILE A 15 -14.92 5.09 -12.36
N LEU A 16 -14.77 3.90 -12.98
CA LEU A 16 -14.45 3.75 -14.39
C LEU A 16 -15.62 3.07 -15.13
N GLU A 17 -15.98 3.57 -16.31
CA GLU A 17 -17.03 2.95 -17.12
C GLU A 17 -16.51 1.69 -17.85
N LYS A 18 -17.41 0.76 -18.15
CA LYS A 18 -17.10 -0.39 -19.00
C LYS A 18 -16.65 0.08 -20.38
N GLY A 19 -15.66 -0.59 -20.96
CA GLY A 19 -15.09 -0.24 -22.27
C GLY A 19 -14.06 0.90 -22.25
N LYS A 20 -13.90 1.62 -21.13
CA LYS A 20 -12.89 2.69 -20.97
C LYS A 20 -11.62 2.21 -20.26
N SER A 21 -11.26 0.93 -20.40
CA SER A 21 -10.13 0.31 -19.68
C SER A 21 -8.81 1.07 -19.81
N ILE A 22 -8.52 1.66 -20.96
CA ILE A 22 -7.28 2.39 -21.21
C ILE A 22 -7.12 3.65 -20.33
N GLN A 23 -8.23 4.18 -19.81
CA GLN A 23 -8.21 5.37 -18.94
C GLN A 23 -7.79 5.06 -17.50
N TYR A 24 -7.57 3.79 -17.13
CA TYR A 24 -7.12 3.45 -15.77
C TYR A 24 -5.78 4.11 -15.40
N ASN A 25 -4.93 4.43 -16.37
CA ASN A 25 -3.66 5.14 -16.14
C ASN A 25 -3.86 6.51 -15.47
N TYR A 26 -5.03 7.15 -15.65
CA TYR A 26 -5.37 8.39 -14.93
C TYR A 26 -5.64 8.15 -13.43
N LEU A 27 -5.96 6.91 -13.06
CA LEU A 27 -6.24 6.49 -11.69
C LEU A 27 -5.05 5.73 -11.06
N ASN A 28 -4.09 5.30 -11.88
CA ASN A 28 -2.83 4.71 -11.45
C ASN A 28 -1.73 5.09 -12.47
N PRO A 29 -1.06 6.25 -12.29
CA PRO A 29 -0.11 6.79 -13.27
C PRO A 29 1.32 6.25 -13.10
N THR A 30 1.57 5.37 -12.14
CA THR A 30 2.91 4.85 -11.81
C THR A 30 3.08 3.41 -12.28
N ALA A 31 4.34 2.96 -12.34
CA ALA A 31 4.65 1.55 -12.54
C ALA A 31 4.22 0.71 -11.33
N ILE A 32 4.20 -0.61 -11.48
CA ILE A 32 3.88 -1.54 -10.38
C ILE A 32 5.05 -1.73 -9.41
N GLY A 33 6.25 -1.27 -9.76
CA GLY A 33 7.46 -1.39 -8.94
C GLY A 33 8.75 -1.12 -9.71
N HIS A 34 9.86 -1.23 -8.99
CA HIS A 34 11.23 -1.05 -9.47
C HIS A 34 12.21 -1.94 -8.69
N SER A 35 13.44 -2.09 -9.19
CA SER A 35 14.51 -2.75 -8.44
C SER A 35 14.94 -1.89 -7.25
N LEU A 36 15.33 -2.54 -6.16
CA LEU A 36 15.76 -1.92 -4.92
C LEU A 36 17.10 -2.52 -4.47
N GLY A 37 18.00 -1.70 -3.98
CA GLY A 37 19.31 -2.14 -3.52
C GLY A 37 20.06 -1.03 -2.80
N MET A 38 21.25 -0.68 -3.31
CA MET A 38 22.02 0.44 -2.74
C MET A 38 21.31 1.78 -2.97
N ASP A 39 20.62 1.89 -4.10
CA ASP A 39 19.75 3.01 -4.44
C ASP A 39 18.28 2.62 -4.32
N ILE A 40 17.41 3.61 -4.05
CA ILE A 40 15.94 3.40 -3.98
C ILE A 40 15.43 2.88 -5.33
N HIS A 41 15.77 3.57 -6.42
CA HIS A 41 15.54 3.09 -7.77
C HIS A 41 16.83 2.50 -8.31
N ASP A 42 17.16 1.28 -7.89
CA ASP A 42 18.37 0.62 -8.33
C ASP A 42 18.25 0.17 -9.80
N SER A 43 19.39 0.04 -10.48
CA SER A 43 19.50 -0.69 -11.74
C SER A 43 18.50 -0.25 -12.82
N MET A 44 18.18 1.06 -12.87
CA MET A 44 17.17 1.64 -13.77
C MET A 44 17.43 1.40 -15.26
N THR A 45 18.67 1.06 -15.61
CA THR A 45 19.10 0.75 -16.99
C THR A 45 18.80 -0.69 -17.39
N LEU A 46 18.45 -1.57 -16.45
CA LEU A 46 18.10 -2.95 -16.75
C LEU A 46 16.74 -3.02 -17.46
N PRO A 47 16.63 -3.85 -18.52
CA PRO A 47 15.34 -4.09 -19.17
C PRO A 47 14.34 -4.72 -18.21
N LYS A 48 13.12 -4.17 -18.15
CA LYS A 48 12.03 -4.63 -17.26
C LYS A 48 11.26 -5.84 -17.80
N ASP A 49 11.60 -6.30 -19.00
CA ASP A 49 10.96 -7.43 -19.70
C ASP A 49 11.72 -8.75 -19.53
N LYS A 50 12.83 -8.73 -18.79
CA LYS A 50 13.57 -9.94 -18.43
C LYS A 50 12.90 -10.68 -17.26
N PRO A 51 12.99 -12.03 -17.23
CA PRO A 51 12.64 -12.80 -16.05
C PRO A 51 13.40 -12.30 -14.82
N LEU A 52 12.74 -12.37 -13.66
CA LEU A 52 13.39 -12.10 -12.38
C LEU A 52 14.22 -13.31 -11.97
N GLU A 53 15.44 -13.05 -11.52
CA GLU A 53 16.38 -14.09 -11.09
C GLU A 53 16.48 -14.08 -9.55
N PRO A 54 16.79 -15.23 -8.92
CA PRO A 54 17.05 -15.31 -7.49
C PRO A 54 18.12 -14.30 -7.02
N GLY A 55 17.89 -13.68 -5.85
CA GLY A 55 18.74 -12.63 -5.29
C GLY A 55 18.36 -11.20 -5.69
N VAL A 56 17.50 -11.02 -6.69
CA VAL A 56 16.96 -9.70 -7.04
C VAL A 56 15.94 -9.24 -6.01
N VAL A 57 16.00 -7.98 -5.60
CA VAL A 57 14.98 -7.32 -4.77
C VAL A 57 14.25 -6.28 -5.61
N ILE A 58 12.91 -6.31 -5.54
CA ILE A 58 12.02 -5.35 -6.20
C ILE A 58 10.95 -4.84 -5.24
N THR A 59 10.39 -3.68 -5.53
CA THR A 59 9.15 -3.21 -4.91
C THR A 59 7.93 -3.77 -5.64
N ILE A 60 6.83 -3.98 -4.92
CA ILE A 60 5.50 -4.23 -5.46
C ILE A 60 4.54 -3.20 -4.84
N GLU A 61 4.13 -2.20 -5.63
CA GLU A 61 3.53 -0.96 -5.12
C GLU A 61 2.27 -0.48 -5.88
N PRO A 62 1.21 -1.30 -6.00
CA PRO A 62 -0.02 -0.87 -6.67
C PRO A 62 -0.65 0.35 -5.99
N GLY A 63 -0.96 1.37 -6.80
CA GLY A 63 -1.60 2.60 -6.37
C GLY A 63 -2.98 2.84 -6.97
N VAL A 64 -3.81 3.58 -6.25
CA VAL A 64 -5.10 4.11 -6.68
C VAL A 64 -5.19 5.57 -6.28
N TYR A 65 -5.42 6.45 -7.24
CA TYR A 65 -5.52 7.90 -7.04
C TYR A 65 -6.77 8.41 -7.74
N ILE A 66 -7.71 8.95 -6.98
CA ILE A 66 -8.99 9.44 -7.49
C ILE A 66 -8.98 10.97 -7.39
N PRO A 67 -8.95 11.69 -8.52
CA PRO A 67 -8.96 13.14 -8.52
C PRO A 67 -10.16 13.72 -7.76
N ALA A 68 -9.97 14.89 -7.15
CA ALA A 68 -11.05 15.60 -6.46
C ALA A 68 -12.16 16.04 -7.44
N ALA A 69 -11.76 16.43 -8.65
CA ALA A 69 -12.68 16.74 -9.74
C ALA A 69 -13.15 15.45 -10.45
N PRO A 70 -14.39 15.41 -10.97
CA PRO A 70 -14.85 14.29 -11.79
C PRO A 70 -14.18 14.35 -13.17
N VAL A 71 -13.10 13.59 -13.37
CA VAL A 71 -12.30 13.63 -14.62
C VAL A 71 -12.71 12.54 -15.63
N LEU A 72 -13.12 11.36 -15.16
CA LEU A 72 -13.38 10.19 -16.05
C LEU A 72 -14.85 9.78 -16.13
N ASN A 73 -15.59 10.00 -15.04
CA ASN A 73 -17.01 9.65 -14.93
C ASN A 73 -17.70 10.65 -13.98
N GLU A 74 -18.59 11.48 -14.52
CA GLU A 74 -19.36 12.45 -13.73
C GLU A 74 -20.29 11.77 -12.71
N ARG A 75 -20.70 10.55 -12.99
CA ARG A 75 -21.55 9.73 -12.12
C ARG A 75 -20.74 8.94 -11.07
N ALA A 76 -19.42 9.10 -11.04
CA ALA A 76 -18.59 8.46 -10.02
C ALA A 76 -19.00 8.95 -8.61
N PRO A 77 -19.16 8.03 -7.63
CA PRO A 77 -19.56 8.40 -6.29
C PRO A 77 -18.62 9.44 -5.65
N SER A 78 -19.19 10.54 -5.14
CA SER A 78 -18.41 11.65 -4.58
C SER A 78 -17.57 11.26 -3.37
N ARG A 79 -17.99 10.25 -2.60
CA ARG A 79 -17.26 9.74 -1.42
C ARG A 79 -15.84 9.26 -1.71
N TYR A 80 -15.51 8.98 -2.98
CA TYR A 80 -14.18 8.51 -3.37
C TYR A 80 -13.22 9.62 -3.84
N ARG A 81 -13.74 10.84 -4.05
CA ARG A 81 -12.99 11.95 -4.65
C ARG A 81 -11.89 12.43 -3.70
N GLY A 82 -10.70 12.68 -4.25
CA GLY A 82 -9.54 13.15 -3.51
C GLY A 82 -8.81 12.08 -2.69
N MET A 83 -9.23 10.80 -2.77
CA MET A 83 -8.51 9.72 -2.11
C MET A 83 -7.36 9.20 -2.95
N GLY A 84 -6.23 8.95 -2.29
CA GLY A 84 -5.07 8.25 -2.84
C GLY A 84 -4.63 7.17 -1.86
N ILE A 85 -4.42 5.95 -2.35
CA ILE A 85 -3.97 4.81 -1.55
C ILE A 85 -2.91 4.07 -2.37
N ARG A 86 -1.76 3.79 -1.75
CA ARG A 86 -0.73 2.88 -2.25
C ARG A 86 -0.33 1.94 -1.13
N ILE A 87 -0.21 0.66 -1.44
CA ILE A 87 0.36 -0.34 -0.54
C ILE A 87 1.59 -0.89 -1.24
N GLU A 88 2.70 -0.92 -0.54
CA GLU A 88 4.01 -1.21 -1.09
C GLU A 88 4.75 -2.19 -0.17
N ASP A 89 5.36 -3.20 -0.79
CA ASP A 89 6.23 -4.15 -0.12
C ASP A 89 7.53 -4.33 -0.91
N GLU A 90 8.58 -4.70 -0.18
CA GLU A 90 9.88 -5.12 -0.74
C GLU A 90 9.91 -6.64 -0.84
N VAL A 91 10.28 -7.14 -2.01
CA VAL A 91 10.20 -8.56 -2.35
C VAL A 91 11.55 -9.05 -2.88
N LEU A 92 12.14 -9.99 -2.13
CA LEU A 92 13.32 -10.75 -2.56
C LEU A 92 12.86 -11.96 -3.40
N ILE A 93 13.45 -12.15 -4.56
CA ILE A 93 13.22 -13.33 -5.39
C ILE A 93 14.14 -14.46 -4.90
N THR A 94 13.58 -15.64 -4.68
CA THR A 94 14.30 -16.84 -4.24
C THR A 94 14.30 -17.88 -5.36
N ASP A 95 15.09 -18.95 -5.20
CA ASP A 95 15.17 -20.04 -6.19
C ASP A 95 13.81 -20.71 -6.46
N ASP A 96 12.93 -20.72 -5.46
CA ASP A 96 11.64 -21.41 -5.45
C ASP A 96 10.42 -20.46 -5.36
N GLY A 97 10.65 -19.15 -5.35
CA GLY A 97 9.57 -18.17 -5.20
C GLY A 97 10.04 -16.78 -4.79
N HIS A 98 9.54 -16.32 -3.65
CA HIS A 98 9.85 -14.99 -3.13
C HIS A 98 9.66 -14.90 -1.62
N GLU A 99 10.37 -13.95 -1.01
CA GLU A 99 10.22 -13.53 0.38
C GLU A 99 9.79 -12.06 0.42
N VAL A 100 8.82 -11.73 1.28
CA VAL A 100 8.36 -10.35 1.50
C VAL A 100 9.09 -9.78 2.71
N LEU A 101 10.08 -8.93 2.47
CA LEU A 101 10.98 -8.40 3.50
C LEU A 101 10.26 -7.45 4.47
N THR A 102 9.20 -6.79 4.00
CA THR A 102 8.37 -5.84 4.76
C THR A 102 7.10 -6.47 5.35
N ALA A 103 6.98 -7.80 5.37
CA ALA A 103 5.75 -8.51 5.75
C ALA A 103 5.27 -8.24 7.19
N SER A 104 6.16 -7.79 8.08
CA SER A 104 5.84 -7.46 9.46
C SER A 104 4.97 -6.22 9.60
N VAL A 105 4.93 -5.35 8.57
CA VAL A 105 4.09 -4.15 8.57
C VAL A 105 2.65 -4.54 8.23
N PRO A 106 1.67 -4.23 9.09
CA PRO A 106 0.29 -4.61 8.87
C PRO A 106 -0.35 -3.78 7.75
N LYS A 107 -1.00 -4.48 6.82
CA LYS A 107 -1.68 -3.90 5.64
C LYS A 107 -3.17 -4.24 5.55
N GLU A 108 -3.62 -5.22 6.34
CA GLU A 108 -5.04 -5.56 6.45
C GLU A 108 -5.80 -4.51 7.24
N VAL A 109 -7.01 -4.17 6.78
CA VAL A 109 -7.86 -3.12 7.38
C VAL A 109 -8.14 -3.42 8.86
N SER A 110 -8.37 -4.70 9.21
CA SER A 110 -8.61 -5.12 10.59
C SER A 110 -7.40 -4.89 11.50
N HIS A 111 -6.19 -5.21 11.02
CA HIS A 111 -4.94 -4.99 11.76
C HIS A 111 -4.68 -3.49 11.94
N LEU A 112 -4.85 -2.70 10.88
CA LEU A 112 -4.70 -1.24 10.95
C LEU A 112 -5.70 -0.61 11.94
N THR A 113 -6.97 -1.02 11.87
CA THR A 113 -8.03 -0.54 12.79
C THR A 113 -7.67 -0.88 14.24
N THR A 114 -7.17 -2.09 14.48
CA THR A 114 -6.75 -2.56 15.81
C THR A 114 -5.62 -1.70 16.35
N LEU A 115 -4.57 -1.47 15.55
CA LEU A 115 -3.43 -0.64 15.95
C LEU A 115 -3.81 0.82 16.24
N MET A 116 -4.65 1.41 15.39
CA MET A 116 -5.14 2.78 15.60
C MET A 116 -5.95 2.92 16.90
N ASN A 117 -6.70 1.88 17.28
CA ASN A 117 -7.47 1.88 18.52
C ASN A 117 -6.59 1.66 19.76
N MET A 118 -5.54 0.85 19.66
CA MET A 118 -4.57 0.64 20.73
C MET A 118 -3.77 1.92 21.03
N GLY A 119 -3.34 2.66 20.00
CA GLY A 119 -2.62 3.93 20.17
C GLY A 119 -3.43 5.05 20.82
N ARG A 120 -4.76 4.93 20.86
CA ARG A 120 -5.67 5.88 21.54
C ARG A 120 -5.88 5.58 23.02
N GLY A 121 -5.40 4.43 23.52
CA GLY A 121 -5.54 4.02 24.93
C GLY A 121 -4.40 4.46 25.86
N GLY A 122 -3.40 5.20 25.35
CA GLY A 122 -2.19 5.60 26.07
C GLY A 122 -2.25 6.95 26.80
N SER A 123 -3.42 7.45 27.19
CA SER A 123 -3.54 8.65 28.03
C SER A 123 -4.60 8.47 29.13
N ALA A 124 -4.35 7.53 30.05
CA ALA A 124 -5.04 7.47 31.34
C ALA A 124 -4.18 6.76 32.41
N ALA A 125 -2.86 6.97 32.39
CA ALA A 125 -1.95 6.49 33.44
C ALA A 125 -0.92 7.59 33.78
N ASP A 126 -1.41 8.76 34.14
CA ASP A 126 -0.66 9.75 34.93
C ASP A 126 -1.66 10.44 35.86
N ALA A 127 -2.05 9.71 36.92
CA ALA A 127 -2.67 10.30 38.08
C ALA A 127 -1.74 10.03 39.26
N HIS A 128 -1.06 11.09 39.69
CA HIS A 128 -0.26 11.15 40.90
C HIS A 128 -0.92 10.47 42.10
N GLY A 129 -0.17 9.57 42.72
CA GLY A 129 -0.39 9.06 44.06
C GLY A 129 0.97 8.72 44.67
N HIS A 130 1.67 9.75 45.14
CA HIS A 130 2.91 9.62 45.90
C HIS A 130 2.60 9.04 47.28
N GLU A 131 3.08 7.85 47.60
CA GLU A 131 3.41 7.51 48.98
C GLU A 131 4.57 6.52 49.10
N LEU A 132 5.54 6.94 49.91
CA LEU A 132 6.81 6.32 50.20
C LEU A 132 6.67 5.19 51.21
N ARG A 133 7.49 4.13 51.00
CA ARG A 133 8.13 3.24 51.98
C ARG A 133 7.25 2.42 52.94
N ALA A 134 7.44 1.10 52.91
CA ALA A 134 8.06 0.35 54.01
C ALA A 134 8.48 -1.06 53.57
N ALA A 135 9.62 -1.51 54.11
CA ALA A 135 10.23 -2.82 53.92
C ALA A 135 9.54 -3.93 54.74
N CYS A 136 9.61 -5.18 54.29
CA CYS A 136 10.21 -6.31 55.03
C CYS A 136 10.03 -7.65 54.30
N SER A 137 11.13 -8.42 54.33
CA SER A 137 11.31 -9.89 54.23
C SER A 137 10.68 -10.64 53.07
#